data_AF-A0A433VNJ1-F1
#
_entry.id   AF-A0A433VNJ1-F1
#
_cell.length_a   1.000
_cell.length_b   1.000
_cell.length_c   1.000
_cell.angle_alpha   90.00
_cell.angle_beta   90.00
_cell.angle_gamma   90.00
#
_symmetry.space_group_name_H-M   'P 1'
#
loop_
_entity.id
_entity.type
_entity.pdbx_description
1 polymer ?
#
loop_
_entity_poly.entity_id
_entity_poly.type
_entity_poly.pdbx_seq_one_letter_code
_entity_poly.pdbx_strand_id
1 'polypeptide(L)'
;MFDLIIQKANFTEYNFQKTANKNDPLSHLFEDWIDYYKLKWAIAKVLNPSSILEIGVRFGYSAVAFLEASPSAKYVGIDLDTDSYGGVKGAIDWARQITQQYNTEFIVADTQSMEFFPGDVYDLIHVDGQQDGDSSFHDLKLAIKQARYVLVDGYFWTRPNFLAVSDFLFHNVDLLDWYGVIPGYAGELLIKVSENYLSQANKFTSKASSSLMIRQTYTDEYFTQDCGGFDAYSKNQGKRLEDARLIAVANISSFKKSGRVLDLGCGRGELSYYFARQGFAVTSVDYSPSAMKLAKQCFEKEDKLQKNVEFICDDVCNIILQHKYDLAVASDLIEHLAFEEVDKLYQKVATHLKSDGLFVVHTFPNLWYYKYEYSRRRKIAASIGAYLPKEPRSRYEQLMHINEQSPVVLKKQLSKYFKYVYLWFGCPENPGGSLINKFSIKEMRQAPSLFAVASQQQLNYEQLKNTLQMSPLPDILPGKINLLVKSYPMMVSVDSEFEIELEIQNTSEFILNSCGQNPVHISYHWMSKDHEYLVFDGKRTKIIPVLYTNKGLSIKLFGHQVNKGTYSATVQSLSNTGSYVLRITLVQEGVRWFDVKPTELYQDLYIDIISN
;
A
#
# COMPACT_ATOMS: atom_id res chain seq x y z
N MET A 1 -15.98 -7.55 -31.62
CA MET A 1 -14.91 -6.74 -32.23
C MET A 1 -13.76 -7.63 -32.70
N PHE A 2 -13.15 -8.42 -31.82
CA PHE A 2 -12.05 -9.34 -32.17
C PHE A 2 -12.37 -10.28 -33.34
N ASP A 3 -13.55 -10.94 -33.34
CA ASP A 3 -13.96 -11.81 -34.46
C ASP A 3 -14.02 -11.06 -35.80
N LEU A 4 -14.46 -9.80 -35.78
CA LEU A 4 -14.52 -8.96 -36.97
C LEU A 4 -13.12 -8.59 -37.46
N ILE A 5 -12.18 -8.33 -36.55
CA ILE A 5 -10.77 -8.08 -36.90
C ILE A 5 -10.16 -9.32 -37.55
N ILE A 6 -10.32 -10.50 -36.93
CA ILE A 6 -9.82 -11.78 -37.46
C ILE A 6 -10.44 -12.07 -38.84
N GLN A 7 -11.75 -11.88 -38.97
CA GLN A 7 -12.44 -12.02 -40.25
C GLN A 7 -11.84 -11.09 -41.31
N LYS A 8 -11.66 -9.80 -41.01
CA LYS A 8 -11.08 -8.83 -41.96
C LYS A 8 -9.63 -9.17 -42.33
N ALA A 9 -8.83 -9.64 -41.37
CA ALA A 9 -7.46 -10.07 -41.61
C ALA A 9 -7.39 -11.29 -42.56
N ASN A 10 -8.29 -12.26 -42.38
CA ASN A 10 -8.33 -13.47 -43.20
C ASN A 10 -8.76 -13.22 -44.65
N PHE A 11 -9.61 -12.21 -44.90
CA PHE A 11 -10.17 -11.94 -46.22
C PHE A 11 -9.53 -10.76 -46.97
N THR A 12 -8.57 -10.05 -46.37
CA THR A 12 -7.92 -8.91 -47.05
C THR A 12 -6.83 -9.38 -48.03
N GLU A 13 -6.71 -8.66 -49.15
CA GLU A 13 -5.62 -8.80 -50.12
C GLU A 13 -4.43 -7.86 -49.81
N TYR A 14 -4.47 -7.19 -48.65
CA TYR A 14 -3.37 -6.35 -48.20
C TYR A 14 -2.05 -7.15 -48.15
N ASN A 15 -1.00 -6.57 -48.73
CA ASN A 15 0.35 -7.14 -48.70
C ASN A 15 1.38 -6.01 -48.65
N PHE A 16 2.06 -5.90 -47.52
CA PHE A 16 3.06 -4.86 -47.26
C PHE A 16 4.30 -4.97 -48.16
N GLN A 17 4.59 -6.14 -48.75
CA GLN A 17 5.75 -6.35 -49.63
C GLN A 17 5.71 -5.43 -50.87
N LYS A 18 4.53 -4.91 -51.24
CA LYS A 18 4.36 -3.95 -52.35
C LYS A 18 5.14 -2.64 -52.12
N THR A 19 5.35 -2.27 -50.86
CA THR A 19 6.07 -1.03 -50.45
C THR A 19 7.32 -1.32 -49.61
N ALA A 20 7.63 -2.59 -49.38
CA ALA A 20 8.73 -2.98 -48.49
C ALA A 20 10.11 -2.62 -49.06
N ASN A 21 11.05 -2.28 -48.18
CA ASN A 21 12.42 -2.02 -48.57
C ASN A 21 13.14 -3.36 -48.85
N LYS A 22 13.61 -3.56 -50.08
CA LYS A 22 14.33 -4.78 -50.47
C LYS A 22 15.67 -4.96 -49.76
N ASN A 23 16.25 -3.87 -49.25
CA ASN A 23 17.50 -3.87 -48.51
C ASN A 23 17.28 -3.94 -46.99
N ASP A 24 16.06 -4.16 -46.51
CA ASP A 24 15.81 -4.43 -45.09
C ASP A 24 16.61 -5.67 -44.67
N PRO A 25 17.44 -5.60 -43.61
CA PRO A 25 18.20 -6.75 -43.13
C PRO A 25 17.31 -7.93 -42.71
N LEU A 26 16.03 -7.68 -42.43
CA LEU A 26 15.02 -8.68 -42.07
C LEU A 26 14.13 -9.11 -43.25
N SER A 27 14.51 -8.77 -44.49
CA SER A 27 13.76 -9.16 -45.71
C SER A 27 13.54 -10.67 -45.86
N HIS A 28 14.38 -11.50 -45.24
CA HIS A 28 14.21 -12.96 -45.20
C HIS A 28 12.99 -13.43 -44.39
N LEU A 29 12.41 -12.57 -43.56
CA LEU A 29 11.20 -12.85 -42.76
C LEU A 29 9.91 -12.32 -43.41
N PHE A 30 9.99 -11.68 -44.58
CA PHE A 30 8.84 -10.97 -45.13
C PHE A 30 7.65 -11.86 -45.45
N GLU A 31 7.87 -13.12 -45.80
CA GLU A 31 6.78 -14.06 -46.05
C GLU A 31 5.98 -14.36 -44.77
N ASP A 32 6.69 -14.55 -43.66
CA ASP A 32 6.09 -14.82 -42.35
C ASP A 32 5.33 -13.60 -41.78
N TRP A 33 5.66 -12.40 -42.28
CA TRP A 33 5.07 -11.14 -41.80
C TRP A 33 3.81 -10.71 -42.56
N ILE A 34 3.42 -11.40 -43.65
CA ILE A 34 2.24 -11.01 -44.45
C ILE A 34 1.00 -10.97 -43.56
N ASP A 35 0.73 -12.05 -42.83
CA ASP A 35 -0.47 -12.15 -41.98
C ASP A 35 -0.42 -11.18 -40.80
N TYR A 36 0.79 -10.92 -40.27
CA TYR A 36 1.02 -9.91 -39.24
C TYR A 36 0.61 -8.50 -39.71
N TYR A 37 1.03 -8.07 -40.91
CA TYR A 37 0.63 -6.76 -41.41
C TYR A 37 -0.81 -6.71 -41.96
N LYS A 38 -1.38 -7.83 -42.42
CA LYS A 38 -2.83 -7.93 -42.68
C LYS A 38 -3.64 -7.71 -41.42
N LEU A 39 -3.16 -8.21 -40.28
CA LEU A 39 -3.80 -7.97 -39.00
C LEU A 39 -3.76 -6.48 -38.62
N LYS A 40 -2.63 -5.77 -38.83
CA LYS A 40 -2.54 -4.31 -38.64
C LYS A 40 -3.56 -3.55 -39.47
N TRP A 41 -3.65 -3.88 -40.75
CA TRP A 41 -4.64 -3.31 -41.67
C TRP A 41 -6.06 -3.58 -41.15
N ALA A 42 -6.36 -4.81 -40.74
CA ALA A 42 -7.68 -5.19 -40.25
C ALA A 42 -8.08 -4.47 -38.96
N ILE A 43 -7.14 -4.30 -38.01
CA ILE A 43 -7.36 -3.55 -36.77
C ILE A 43 -7.74 -2.10 -37.12
N ALA A 44 -6.93 -1.41 -37.92
CA ALA A 44 -7.25 -0.03 -38.33
C ALA A 44 -8.56 0.02 -39.14
N LYS A 45 -8.87 -1.00 -39.94
CA LYS A 45 -10.13 -1.03 -40.71
C LYS A 45 -11.37 -1.14 -39.82
N VAL A 46 -11.27 -1.88 -38.73
CA VAL A 46 -12.37 -2.07 -37.77
C VAL A 46 -12.50 -0.89 -36.81
N LEU A 47 -11.38 -0.35 -36.33
CA LEU A 47 -11.38 0.80 -35.43
C LEU A 47 -11.67 2.12 -36.15
N ASN A 48 -11.32 2.21 -37.43
CA ASN A 48 -11.45 3.40 -38.28
C ASN A 48 -10.92 4.70 -37.61
N PRO A 49 -9.66 4.71 -37.14
CA PRO A 49 -9.09 5.86 -36.44
C PRO A 49 -8.96 7.08 -37.38
N SER A 50 -9.23 8.28 -36.86
CA SER A 50 -8.95 9.55 -37.54
C SER A 50 -7.56 10.09 -37.17
N SER A 51 -6.96 9.58 -36.10
CA SER A 51 -5.63 9.93 -35.62
C SER A 51 -4.88 8.70 -35.10
N ILE A 52 -3.63 8.55 -35.54
CA ILE A 52 -2.76 7.41 -35.21
C ILE A 52 -1.40 7.93 -34.75
N LEU A 53 -0.89 7.38 -33.66
CA LEU A 53 0.51 7.52 -33.28
C LEU A 53 1.17 6.15 -33.24
N GLU A 54 2.39 6.04 -33.75
CA GLU A 54 3.18 4.81 -33.72
C GLU A 54 4.54 5.07 -33.09
N ILE A 55 4.96 4.17 -32.19
CA ILE A 55 6.28 4.15 -31.58
C ILE A 55 7.05 2.98 -32.19
N GLY A 56 8.27 3.23 -32.69
CA GLY A 56 9.08 2.18 -33.32
C GLY A 56 8.78 1.97 -34.80
N VAL A 57 8.55 3.06 -35.53
CA VAL A 57 8.15 3.08 -36.96
C VAL A 57 9.06 2.24 -37.87
N ARG A 58 10.37 2.30 -37.65
CA ARG A 58 11.41 1.70 -38.51
C ARG A 58 11.18 2.05 -39.99
N PHE A 59 10.93 1.07 -40.85
CA PHE A 59 10.69 1.26 -42.30
C PHE A 59 9.25 1.69 -42.64
N GLY A 60 8.34 1.79 -41.68
CA GLY A 60 6.96 2.29 -41.87
C GLY A 60 5.97 1.27 -42.45
N TYR A 61 6.22 -0.04 -42.32
CA TYR A 61 5.32 -1.06 -42.86
C TYR A 61 3.96 -1.11 -42.14
N SER A 62 3.95 -0.94 -40.81
CA SER A 62 2.73 -0.78 -40.02
C SER A 62 2.00 0.52 -40.40
N ALA A 63 2.74 1.61 -40.57
CA ALA A 63 2.19 2.90 -41.03
C ALA A 63 1.37 2.76 -42.31
N VAL A 64 1.92 2.10 -43.34
CA VAL A 64 1.20 1.84 -44.61
C VAL A 64 -0.04 0.97 -44.39
N ALA A 65 0.06 -0.07 -43.55
CA ALA A 65 -1.07 -0.94 -43.25
C ALA A 65 -2.24 -0.17 -42.62
N PHE A 66 -1.92 0.70 -41.66
CA PHE A 66 -2.91 1.54 -41.00
C PHE A 66 -3.51 2.59 -41.94
N LEU A 67 -2.66 3.28 -42.72
CA LEU A 67 -3.08 4.36 -43.61
C LEU A 67 -3.84 3.86 -44.84
N GLU A 68 -3.54 2.67 -45.36
CA GLU A 68 -4.35 2.07 -46.43
C GLU A 68 -5.75 1.69 -45.92
N ALA A 69 -5.86 1.23 -44.66
CA ALA A 69 -7.14 0.94 -44.03
C ALA A 69 -7.95 2.21 -43.70
N SER A 70 -7.26 3.28 -43.29
CA SER A 70 -7.81 4.59 -42.88
C SER A 70 -7.09 5.77 -43.56
N PRO A 71 -7.33 6.03 -44.86
CA PRO A 71 -6.54 7.00 -45.64
C PRO A 71 -6.62 8.46 -45.19
N SER A 72 -7.68 8.83 -44.48
CA SER A 72 -7.88 10.18 -43.96
C SER A 72 -7.24 10.42 -42.59
N ALA A 73 -6.67 9.38 -41.96
CA ALA A 73 -6.10 9.52 -40.63
C ALA A 73 -4.87 10.43 -40.65
N LYS A 74 -4.73 11.28 -39.62
CA LYS A 74 -3.45 11.91 -39.31
C LYS A 74 -2.57 10.87 -38.64
N TYR A 75 -1.36 10.65 -39.16
CA TYR A 75 -0.40 9.70 -38.60
C TYR A 75 0.84 10.42 -38.06
N VAL A 76 1.26 10.07 -36.85
CA VAL A 76 2.50 10.57 -36.23
C VAL A 76 3.38 9.37 -35.87
N GLY A 77 4.53 9.25 -36.51
CA GLY A 77 5.51 8.21 -36.23
C GLY A 77 6.66 8.72 -35.38
N ILE A 78 7.00 8.01 -34.30
CA ILE A 78 8.16 8.30 -33.44
C ILE A 78 9.15 7.14 -33.53
N ASP A 79 10.41 7.44 -33.83
CA ASP A 79 11.48 6.45 -33.87
C ASP A 79 12.79 7.03 -33.31
N LEU A 80 13.64 6.19 -32.71
CA LEU A 80 14.96 6.60 -32.26
C LEU A 80 15.97 6.73 -33.42
N ASP A 81 15.65 6.15 -34.58
CA ASP A 81 16.43 6.09 -35.82
C ASP A 81 17.89 5.62 -35.57
N THR A 82 18.01 4.48 -34.91
CA THR A 82 19.28 3.89 -34.48
C THR A 82 19.42 2.45 -34.96
N ASP A 83 20.65 1.95 -35.06
CA ASP A 83 20.96 0.55 -35.36
C ASP A 83 20.84 -0.38 -34.13
N SER A 84 20.27 0.13 -33.03
CA SER A 84 20.06 -0.60 -31.78
C SER A 84 18.64 -1.16 -31.68
N TYR A 85 18.43 -2.18 -30.84
CA TYR A 85 17.12 -2.76 -30.54
C TYR A 85 16.34 -3.29 -31.76
N GLY A 86 17.04 -3.65 -32.83
CA GLY A 86 16.43 -4.10 -34.09
C GLY A 86 16.11 -2.97 -35.08
N GLY A 87 16.37 -1.71 -34.72
CA GLY A 87 16.27 -0.56 -35.61
C GLY A 87 17.34 -0.56 -36.71
N VAL A 88 17.13 0.31 -37.70
CA VAL A 88 18.09 0.57 -38.78
C VAL A 88 18.13 2.07 -38.98
N LYS A 89 19.32 2.66 -38.86
CA LYS A 89 19.49 4.10 -39.05
C LYS A 89 19.13 4.50 -40.49
N GLY A 90 18.29 5.52 -40.64
CA GLY A 90 17.75 5.98 -41.92
C GLY A 90 16.51 5.20 -42.40
N ALA A 91 16.00 4.23 -41.63
CA ALA A 91 14.77 3.53 -42.00
C ALA A 91 13.56 4.48 -42.03
N ILE A 92 13.57 5.51 -41.18
CA ILE A 92 12.50 6.51 -41.11
C ILE A 92 12.37 7.32 -42.42
N ASP A 93 13.45 7.46 -43.20
CA ASP A 93 13.39 8.12 -44.51
C ASP A 93 12.63 7.28 -45.54
N TRP A 94 12.76 5.95 -45.46
CA TRP A 94 11.94 5.04 -46.25
C TRP A 94 10.47 5.13 -45.86
N ALA A 95 10.18 5.19 -44.54
CA ALA A 95 8.82 5.38 -44.04
C ALA A 95 8.18 6.67 -44.60
N ARG A 96 8.92 7.78 -44.63
CA ARG A 96 8.49 9.04 -45.27
C ARG A 96 8.18 8.86 -46.75
N GLN A 97 9.05 8.16 -47.48
CA GLN A 97 8.88 7.94 -48.92
C GLN A 97 7.61 7.14 -49.24
N ILE A 98 7.39 6.03 -48.54
CA ILE A 98 6.26 5.12 -48.84
C ILE A 98 4.91 5.64 -48.33
N THR A 99 4.92 6.65 -47.45
CA THR A 99 3.70 7.27 -46.90
C THR A 99 3.43 8.68 -47.44
N GLN A 100 4.21 9.18 -48.40
CA GLN A 100 4.15 10.57 -48.90
C GLN A 100 2.76 11.06 -49.39
N GLN A 101 1.87 10.13 -49.76
CA GLN A 101 0.52 10.45 -50.23
C GLN A 101 -0.50 10.64 -49.09
N TYR A 102 -0.10 10.34 -47.84
CA TYR A 102 -0.95 10.43 -46.65
C TYR A 102 -0.53 11.62 -45.77
N ASN A 103 -1.36 11.95 -44.79
CA ASN A 103 -1.07 13.00 -43.81
C ASN A 103 -0.17 12.44 -42.69
N THR A 104 1.15 12.43 -42.92
CA THR A 104 2.13 11.86 -41.98
C THR A 104 3.11 12.90 -41.43
N GLU A 105 3.49 12.70 -40.17
CA GLU A 105 4.55 13.43 -39.47
C GLU A 105 5.49 12.42 -38.81
N PHE A 106 6.80 12.60 -38.93
CA PHE A 106 7.79 11.67 -38.37
C PHE A 106 8.79 12.41 -37.47
N ILE A 107 8.93 11.93 -36.24
CA ILE A 107 9.74 12.55 -35.18
C ILE A 107 10.84 11.57 -34.80
N VAL A 108 12.10 12.03 -34.89
CA VAL A 108 13.25 11.26 -34.41
C VAL A 108 13.49 11.62 -32.94
N ALA A 109 13.11 10.73 -32.02
CA ALA A 109 13.20 10.98 -30.58
C ALA A 109 13.17 9.68 -29.75
N ASP A 110 13.71 9.76 -28.54
CA ASP A 110 13.66 8.67 -27.55
C ASP A 110 12.41 8.80 -26.66
N THR A 111 11.44 7.89 -26.84
CA THR A 111 10.22 7.88 -26.01
C THR A 111 10.52 7.64 -24.53
N GLN A 112 11.64 6.99 -24.19
CA GLN A 112 12.07 6.75 -22.81
C GLN A 112 12.44 8.05 -22.06
N SER A 113 12.64 9.14 -22.80
CA SER A 113 12.88 10.48 -22.25
C SER A 113 11.65 11.39 -22.21
N MET A 114 10.50 10.92 -22.73
CA MET A 114 9.26 11.69 -22.82
C MET A 114 8.37 11.52 -21.59
N GLU A 115 7.64 12.59 -21.25
CA GLU A 115 6.56 12.56 -20.25
C GLU A 115 5.16 12.47 -20.89
N PHE A 116 5.06 12.93 -22.14
CA PHE A 116 3.86 12.94 -23.00
C PHE A 116 4.27 12.79 -24.46
N PHE A 117 3.39 12.22 -25.26
CA PHE A 117 3.49 12.23 -26.71
C PHE A 117 3.08 13.61 -27.28
N PRO A 118 3.57 13.99 -28.47
CA PRO A 118 3.10 15.18 -29.17
C PRO A 118 1.59 15.08 -29.44
N GLY A 119 0.91 16.23 -29.52
CA GLY A 119 -0.53 16.27 -29.81
C GLY A 119 -1.43 15.98 -28.59
N ASP A 120 -2.74 15.87 -28.86
CA ASP A 120 -3.76 15.60 -27.83
C ASP A 120 -4.02 14.08 -27.71
N VAL A 121 -5.29 13.68 -27.72
CA VAL A 121 -5.73 12.28 -27.69
C VAL A 121 -5.80 11.73 -29.11
N TYR A 122 -5.16 10.59 -29.33
CA TYR A 122 -5.19 9.78 -30.54
C TYR A 122 -6.30 8.73 -30.47
N ASP A 123 -6.89 8.40 -31.61
CA ASP A 123 -7.83 7.29 -31.70
C ASP A 123 -7.10 5.95 -31.53
N LEU A 124 -5.88 5.83 -32.07
CA LEU A 124 -5.03 4.65 -31.94
C LEU A 124 -3.58 5.05 -31.62
N ILE A 125 -3.02 4.48 -30.56
CA ILE A 125 -1.57 4.48 -30.32
C ILE A 125 -1.05 3.06 -30.47
N HIS A 126 -0.10 2.85 -31.38
CA HIS A 126 0.60 1.58 -31.59
C HIS A 126 1.98 1.62 -30.93
N VAL A 127 2.19 0.73 -29.95
CA VAL A 127 3.42 0.56 -29.19
C VAL A 127 4.20 -0.62 -29.80
N ASP A 128 5.18 -0.30 -30.65
CA ASP A 128 6.10 -1.25 -31.32
C ASP A 128 7.57 -0.89 -31.07
N GLY A 129 7.85 -0.43 -29.84
CA GLY A 129 9.18 -0.03 -29.40
C GLY A 129 10.02 -1.20 -28.87
N GLN A 130 10.94 -0.89 -27.97
CA GLN A 130 11.83 -1.87 -27.34
C GLN A 130 11.05 -2.84 -26.43
N GLN A 131 11.12 -4.14 -26.72
CA GLN A 131 10.32 -5.18 -26.04
C GLN A 131 11.05 -5.89 -24.87
N ASP A 132 11.72 -5.12 -24.01
CA ASP A 132 12.45 -5.64 -22.84
C ASP A 132 11.63 -5.63 -21.53
N GLY A 133 10.34 -5.28 -21.63
CA GLY A 133 9.40 -5.16 -20.52
C GLY A 133 9.42 -3.77 -19.88
N ASP A 134 10.58 -3.27 -19.45
CA ASP A 134 10.67 -1.95 -18.80
C ASP A 134 10.36 -0.79 -19.75
N SER A 135 10.77 -0.93 -21.02
CA SER A 135 10.53 0.07 -22.07
C SER A 135 9.07 0.01 -22.53
N SER A 136 8.52 -1.19 -22.75
CA SER A 136 7.09 -1.39 -23.04
C SER A 136 6.19 -0.84 -21.93
N PHE A 137 6.56 -1.05 -20.66
CA PHE A 137 5.83 -0.50 -19.52
C PHE A 137 5.83 1.04 -19.53
N HIS A 138 6.97 1.65 -19.90
CA HIS A 138 7.07 3.11 -20.03
C HIS A 138 6.19 3.64 -21.16
N ASP A 139 6.29 3.05 -22.35
CA ASP A 139 5.51 3.46 -23.51
C ASP A 139 4.00 3.27 -23.27
N LEU A 140 3.60 2.19 -22.59
CA LEU A 140 2.21 1.98 -22.14
C LEU A 140 1.73 3.07 -21.19
N LYS A 141 2.56 3.49 -20.21
CA LYS A 141 2.23 4.59 -19.30
C LYS A 141 2.00 5.92 -20.04
N LEU A 142 2.72 6.15 -21.13
CA LEU A 142 2.48 7.32 -21.97
C LEU A 142 1.20 7.13 -22.81
N ALA A 143 1.05 5.96 -23.43
CA ALA A 143 -0.04 5.66 -24.35
C ALA A 143 -1.41 5.78 -23.71
N ILE A 144 -1.61 5.23 -22.50
CA ILE A 144 -2.92 5.29 -21.85
C ILE A 144 -3.42 6.71 -21.58
N LYS A 145 -2.51 7.69 -21.45
CA LYS A 145 -2.87 9.09 -21.19
C LYS A 145 -3.46 9.79 -22.43
N GLN A 146 -3.12 9.31 -23.62
CA GLN A 146 -3.36 10.00 -24.89
C GLN A 146 -3.97 9.08 -25.96
N ALA A 147 -4.51 7.91 -25.62
CA ALA A 147 -5.05 6.96 -26.58
C ALA A 147 -6.47 6.53 -26.23
N ARG A 148 -7.38 6.51 -27.22
CA ARG A 148 -8.66 5.78 -27.09
C ARG A 148 -8.45 4.28 -27.19
N TYR A 149 -7.59 3.84 -28.10
CA TYR A 149 -7.14 2.47 -28.25
C TYR A 149 -5.62 2.40 -28.20
N VAL A 150 -5.08 1.46 -27.44
CA VAL A 150 -3.64 1.14 -27.46
C VAL A 150 -3.46 -0.24 -28.06
N LEU A 151 -2.65 -0.36 -29.10
CA LEU A 151 -2.22 -1.62 -29.69
C LEU A 151 -0.77 -1.86 -29.26
N VAL A 152 -0.50 -2.96 -28.56
CA VAL A 152 0.85 -3.30 -28.08
C VAL A 152 1.33 -4.54 -28.80
N ASP A 153 2.52 -4.44 -29.37
CA ASP A 153 3.16 -5.57 -30.02
C ASP A 153 4.05 -6.39 -29.10
N GLY A 154 4.20 -7.64 -29.49
CA GLY A 154 5.08 -8.57 -28.82
C GLY A 154 4.62 -8.92 -27.41
N TYR A 155 3.32 -8.90 -27.09
CA TYR A 155 2.83 -9.21 -25.75
C TYR A 155 3.36 -10.56 -25.24
N PHE A 156 3.49 -11.55 -26.12
CA PHE A 156 4.08 -12.87 -25.84
C PHE A 156 5.53 -13.02 -26.29
N TRP A 157 6.19 -11.96 -26.77
CA TRP A 157 7.52 -12.01 -27.37
C TRP A 157 8.61 -12.47 -26.38
N THR A 158 8.62 -11.88 -25.19
CA THR A 158 9.56 -12.26 -24.13
C THR A 158 8.83 -12.38 -22.80
N ARG A 159 9.36 -13.24 -21.92
CA ARG A 159 8.86 -13.37 -20.54
C ARG A 159 8.86 -12.02 -19.79
N PRO A 160 9.92 -11.19 -19.84
CA PRO A 160 9.88 -9.84 -19.26
C PRO A 160 8.76 -8.96 -19.83
N ASN A 161 8.53 -9.00 -21.15
CA ASN A 161 7.47 -8.19 -21.76
C ASN A 161 6.08 -8.63 -21.30
N PHE A 162 5.81 -9.94 -21.35
CA PHE A 162 4.55 -10.51 -20.87
C PHE A 162 4.27 -10.12 -19.41
N LEU A 163 5.27 -10.26 -18.53
CA LEU A 163 5.12 -9.93 -17.11
C LEU A 163 4.92 -8.43 -16.86
N ALA A 164 5.68 -7.57 -17.54
CA ALA A 164 5.57 -6.12 -17.37
C ALA A 164 4.24 -5.56 -17.90
N VAL A 165 3.78 -6.02 -19.05
CA VAL A 165 2.50 -5.60 -19.62
C VAL A 165 1.34 -6.18 -18.81
N SER A 166 1.41 -7.44 -18.35
CA SER A 166 0.39 -8.03 -17.47
C SER A 166 0.27 -7.27 -16.15
N ASP A 167 1.41 -6.93 -15.53
CA ASP A 167 1.48 -6.14 -14.31
C ASP A 167 0.87 -4.74 -14.50
N PHE A 168 1.17 -4.09 -15.63
CA PHE A 168 0.55 -2.83 -16.00
C PHE A 168 -0.98 -2.92 -16.10
N LEU A 169 -1.50 -3.92 -16.81
CA LEU A 169 -2.94 -4.12 -16.98
C LEU A 169 -3.64 -4.35 -15.64
N PHE A 170 -3.04 -5.17 -14.77
CA PHE A 170 -3.59 -5.48 -13.44
C PHE A 170 -3.73 -4.22 -12.58
N HIS A 171 -2.69 -3.38 -12.53
CA HIS A 171 -2.70 -2.18 -11.70
C HIS A 171 -3.55 -1.03 -12.26
N ASN A 172 -3.86 -1.04 -13.56
CA ASN A 172 -4.58 0.06 -14.22
C ASN A 172 -5.97 -0.36 -14.71
N VAL A 173 -6.52 -1.48 -14.23
CA VAL A 173 -7.77 -2.06 -14.73
C VAL A 173 -8.95 -1.09 -14.69
N ASP A 174 -9.01 -0.19 -13.71
CA ASP A 174 -10.08 0.80 -13.57
C ASP A 174 -9.99 1.97 -14.56
N LEU A 175 -8.85 2.11 -15.26
CA LEU A 175 -8.66 3.08 -16.33
C LEU A 175 -9.09 2.54 -17.71
N LEU A 176 -9.40 1.25 -17.79
CA LEU A 176 -9.64 0.52 -19.03
C LEU A 176 -11.10 0.09 -19.09
N ASP A 177 -11.73 0.26 -20.25
CA ASP A 177 -13.06 -0.32 -20.48
C ASP A 177 -12.93 -1.83 -20.72
N TRP A 178 -11.87 -2.26 -21.43
CA TRP A 178 -11.49 -3.65 -21.65
C TRP A 178 -10.11 -3.75 -22.30
N TYR A 179 -9.52 -4.94 -22.26
CA TYR A 179 -8.36 -5.31 -23.07
C TYR A 179 -8.50 -6.76 -23.55
N GLY A 180 -7.85 -7.11 -24.65
CA GLY A 180 -7.83 -8.47 -25.17
C GLY A 180 -6.70 -8.71 -26.15
N VAL A 181 -6.25 -9.96 -26.22
CA VAL A 181 -5.16 -10.37 -27.10
C VAL A 181 -5.73 -10.96 -28.37
N ILE A 182 -5.28 -10.45 -29.51
CA ILE A 182 -5.54 -11.06 -30.81
C ILE A 182 -4.45 -12.12 -31.04
N PRO A 183 -4.81 -13.37 -31.36
CA PRO A 183 -3.82 -14.37 -31.74
C PRO A 183 -3.12 -13.95 -33.04
N GLY A 184 -1.80 -13.84 -33.00
CA GLY A 184 -0.95 -13.48 -34.14
C GLY A 184 0.51 -13.82 -33.87
N TYR A 185 1.43 -13.17 -34.58
CA TYR A 185 2.85 -13.56 -34.62
C TYR A 185 3.51 -13.58 -33.24
N ALA A 186 3.22 -12.58 -32.41
CA ALA A 186 3.76 -12.47 -31.05
C ALA A 186 2.70 -12.03 -30.02
N GLY A 187 1.41 -12.17 -30.36
CA GLY A 187 0.28 -11.72 -29.55
C GLY A 187 0.13 -10.20 -29.56
N GLU A 188 -0.92 -9.72 -30.21
CA GLU A 188 -1.23 -8.31 -30.38
C GLU A 188 -2.27 -7.92 -29.33
N LEU A 189 -1.83 -7.21 -28.30
CA LEU A 189 -2.70 -6.79 -27.21
C LEU A 189 -3.40 -5.49 -27.60
N LEU A 190 -4.73 -5.51 -27.65
CA LEU A 190 -5.57 -4.34 -27.89
C LEU A 190 -6.26 -3.91 -26.59
N ILE A 191 -6.09 -2.64 -26.22
CA ILE A 191 -6.61 -2.03 -25.00
C ILE A 191 -7.59 -0.92 -25.39
N LYS A 192 -8.79 -0.89 -24.81
CA LYS A 192 -9.69 0.27 -24.83
C LYS A 192 -9.55 1.03 -23.52
N VAL A 193 -9.08 2.27 -23.60
CA VAL A 193 -8.98 3.19 -22.47
C VAL A 193 -10.34 3.83 -22.22
N SER A 194 -10.70 4.03 -20.95
CA SER A 194 -11.98 4.63 -20.59
C SER A 194 -12.09 6.09 -21.02
N GLU A 195 -13.19 6.46 -21.68
CA GLU A 195 -13.46 7.86 -22.06
C GLU A 195 -13.62 8.76 -20.83
N ASN A 196 -14.14 8.21 -19.72
CA ASN A 196 -14.22 8.91 -18.44
C ASN A 196 -12.84 9.28 -17.93
N TYR A 197 -11.86 8.39 -18.09
CA TYR A 197 -10.48 8.67 -17.74
C TYR A 197 -9.86 9.70 -18.70
N LEU A 198 -9.97 9.52 -20.02
CA LEU A 198 -9.36 10.43 -20.99
C LEU A 198 -9.89 11.88 -20.88
N SER A 199 -11.18 12.05 -20.63
CA SER A 199 -11.78 13.38 -20.40
C SER A 199 -11.24 14.08 -19.14
N GLN A 200 -10.72 13.31 -18.20
CA GLN A 200 -10.09 13.79 -16.96
C GLN A 200 -8.56 13.89 -17.07
N ALA A 201 -7.91 13.02 -17.84
CA ALA A 201 -6.46 12.91 -17.96
C ALA A 201 -5.81 14.22 -18.41
N ASN A 202 -6.47 14.97 -19.30
CA ASN A 202 -6.03 16.31 -19.73
C ASN A 202 -6.03 17.36 -18.60
N LYS A 203 -6.69 17.10 -17.46
CA LYS A 203 -6.66 17.94 -16.25
C LYS A 203 -5.59 17.50 -15.23
N PHE A 204 -5.06 16.28 -15.34
CA PHE A 204 -4.12 15.67 -14.39
C PHE A 204 -2.69 15.59 -14.94
N THR A 205 -2.33 16.46 -15.89
CA THR A 205 -1.04 16.44 -16.60
C THR A 205 0.17 16.71 -15.69
N SER A 206 -0.05 17.29 -14.50
CA SER A 206 0.99 17.45 -13.47
C SER A 206 0.76 16.49 -12.29
N LYS A 207 1.85 15.89 -11.77
CA LYS A 207 1.84 15.24 -10.45
C LYS A 207 1.10 16.15 -9.46
N ALA A 208 0.11 15.60 -8.74
CA ALA A 208 -0.72 16.39 -7.85
C ALA A 208 0.14 17.23 -6.90
N SER A 209 -0.08 18.54 -6.92
CA SER A 209 0.76 19.52 -6.20
C SER A 209 0.19 19.91 -4.85
N SER A 210 -0.97 19.37 -4.47
CA SER A 210 -1.63 19.61 -3.17
C SER A 210 -2.54 18.45 -2.80
N SER A 211 -2.73 18.24 -1.51
CA SER A 211 -3.66 17.26 -0.95
C SER A 211 -5.11 17.44 -1.43
N LEU A 212 -5.53 18.69 -1.69
CA LEU A 212 -6.87 18.99 -2.20
C LEU A 212 -7.14 18.37 -3.59
N MET A 213 -6.12 18.22 -4.44
CA MET A 213 -6.28 17.64 -5.78
C MET A 213 -6.54 16.13 -5.75
N ILE A 214 -6.07 15.46 -4.69
CA ILE A 214 -6.25 14.01 -4.50
C ILE A 214 -7.42 13.69 -3.58
N ARG A 215 -8.08 14.67 -2.96
CA ARG A 215 -9.21 14.44 -2.03
C ARG A 215 -10.31 13.52 -2.60
N GLN A 216 -10.56 13.57 -3.90
CA GLN A 216 -11.59 12.76 -4.56
C GLN A 216 -11.23 11.27 -4.66
N THR A 217 -9.97 10.89 -4.47
CA THR A 217 -9.53 9.48 -4.50
C THR A 217 -9.88 8.73 -3.20
N TYR A 218 -10.19 9.44 -2.11
CA TYR A 218 -10.51 8.87 -0.80
C TYR A 218 -12.00 8.53 -0.67
N THR A 219 -12.41 7.44 -1.33
CA THR A 219 -13.80 6.95 -1.40
C THR A 219 -14.10 5.84 -0.37
N ASP A 220 -15.38 5.50 -0.20
CA ASP A 220 -15.79 4.33 0.61
C ASP A 220 -15.08 3.05 0.11
N GLU A 221 -14.96 2.87 -1.21
CA GLU A 221 -14.30 1.72 -1.85
C GLU A 221 -12.80 1.68 -1.54
N TYR A 222 -12.10 2.81 -1.63
CA TYR A 222 -10.69 2.89 -1.22
C TYR A 222 -10.51 2.40 0.23
N PHE A 223 -11.28 2.96 1.17
CA PHE A 223 -11.14 2.59 2.58
C PHE A 223 -11.55 1.15 2.88
N THR A 224 -12.44 0.55 2.09
CA THR A 224 -12.98 -0.79 2.37
C THR A 224 -12.33 -1.91 1.57
N GLN A 225 -11.53 -1.61 0.54
CA GLN A 225 -10.97 -2.63 -0.36
C GLN A 225 -9.46 -2.48 -0.65
N ASP A 226 -8.86 -1.29 -0.48
CA ASP A 226 -7.47 -1.04 -0.89
C ASP A 226 -6.60 -0.47 0.23
N CYS A 227 -7.15 0.46 1.02
CA CYS A 227 -6.46 1.09 2.14
C CYS A 227 -5.99 0.02 3.14
N GLY A 228 -4.67 -0.07 3.35
CA GLY A 228 -4.10 -1.13 4.16
C GLY A 228 -4.80 -1.28 5.53
N GLY A 229 -4.98 -2.53 5.95
CA GLY A 229 -5.76 -2.86 7.15
C GLY A 229 -7.28 -2.92 6.93
N PHE A 230 -7.79 -2.78 5.69
CA PHE A 230 -9.23 -2.87 5.41
C PHE A 230 -9.82 -4.24 5.80
N ASP A 231 -9.07 -5.34 5.67
CA ASP A 231 -9.51 -6.67 6.09
C ASP A 231 -9.81 -6.71 7.60
N ALA A 232 -8.90 -6.16 8.41
CA ALA A 232 -9.06 -6.04 9.85
C ALA A 232 -10.27 -5.15 10.19
N TYR A 233 -10.39 -4.00 9.53
CA TYR A 233 -11.53 -3.12 9.71
C TYR A 233 -12.85 -3.84 9.37
N SER A 234 -12.89 -4.58 8.27
CA SER A 234 -14.09 -5.33 7.85
C SER A 234 -14.47 -6.43 8.85
N LYS A 235 -13.48 -7.07 9.47
CA LYS A 235 -13.68 -8.11 10.50
C LYS A 235 -14.19 -7.53 11.83
N ASN A 236 -13.65 -6.40 12.28
CA ASN A 236 -13.84 -5.92 13.66
C ASN A 236 -14.46 -4.50 13.78
N GLN A 237 -14.79 -3.87 12.66
CA GLN A 237 -15.37 -2.52 12.57
C GLN A 237 -14.51 -1.44 13.25
N GLY A 238 -13.19 -1.58 13.15
CA GLY A 238 -12.21 -0.65 13.73
C GLY A 238 -12.11 -0.65 15.25
N LYS A 239 -12.79 -1.58 15.92
CA LYS A 239 -12.80 -1.69 17.40
C LYS A 239 -11.53 -2.32 17.96
N ARG A 240 -10.71 -2.95 17.11
CA ARG A 240 -9.41 -3.53 17.50
C ARG A 240 -8.32 -3.15 16.52
N LEU A 241 -7.14 -2.86 17.05
CA LEU A 241 -5.94 -2.64 16.26
C LEU A 241 -5.31 -4.00 15.91
N GLU A 242 -5.47 -4.40 14.64
CA GLU A 242 -4.80 -5.59 14.09
C GLU A 242 -3.76 -5.21 13.01
N ASP A 243 -3.93 -4.05 12.36
CA ASP A 243 -2.94 -3.51 11.42
C ASP A 243 -1.65 -3.11 12.16
N ALA A 244 -0.52 -3.66 11.70
CA ALA A 244 0.77 -3.47 12.36
C ALA A 244 1.24 -2.00 12.42
N ARG A 245 0.83 -1.15 11.46
CA ARG A 245 1.21 0.27 11.42
C ARG A 245 0.49 1.05 12.51
N LEU A 246 -0.82 0.81 12.64
CA LEU A 246 -1.61 1.44 13.70
C LEU A 246 -1.17 0.95 15.08
N ILE A 247 -0.86 -0.35 15.22
CA ILE A 247 -0.27 -0.90 16.44
C ILE A 247 1.06 -0.23 16.79
N ALA A 248 1.96 -0.06 15.81
CA ALA A 248 3.24 0.61 16.00
C ALA A 248 3.04 2.04 16.54
N VAL A 249 2.17 2.82 15.90
CA VAL A 249 1.84 4.19 16.31
C VAL A 249 1.22 4.22 17.71
N ALA A 250 0.31 3.31 18.03
CA ALA A 250 -0.28 3.18 19.36
C ALA A 250 0.78 2.86 20.44
N ASN A 251 1.72 1.97 20.16
CA ASN A 251 2.81 1.63 21.08
C ASN A 251 3.78 2.79 21.31
N ILE A 252 4.14 3.55 20.26
CA ILE A 252 4.95 4.77 20.40
C ILE A 252 4.18 5.81 21.23
N SER A 253 2.89 5.97 20.94
CA SER A 253 2.00 6.93 21.61
C SER A 253 1.76 6.63 23.09
N SER A 254 1.95 5.38 23.50
CA SER A 254 1.75 4.92 24.88
C SER A 254 2.67 5.59 25.91
N PHE A 255 3.71 6.32 25.44
CA PHE A 255 4.52 7.22 26.27
C PHE A 255 3.66 8.29 26.97
N LYS A 256 2.56 8.73 26.34
CA LYS A 256 1.52 9.53 26.98
C LYS A 256 0.38 8.62 27.42
N LYS A 257 -0.08 8.80 28.65
CA LYS A 257 -1.06 7.91 29.31
C LYS A 257 -2.46 8.51 29.43
N SER A 258 -2.58 9.81 29.22
CA SER A 258 -3.85 10.53 29.40
C SER A 258 -3.80 11.92 28.81
N GLY A 259 -4.97 12.53 28.66
CA GLY A 259 -5.12 13.93 28.29
C GLY A 259 -5.89 14.07 26.97
N ARG A 260 -5.44 14.98 26.12
CA ARG A 260 -6.04 15.21 24.79
C ARG A 260 -5.15 14.68 23.67
N VAL A 261 -5.77 13.97 22.73
CA VAL A 261 -5.14 13.47 21.50
C VAL A 261 -5.69 14.21 20.30
N LEU A 262 -4.81 14.61 19.39
CA LEU A 262 -5.15 15.08 18.06
C LEU A 262 -4.75 13.99 17.04
N ASP A 263 -5.74 13.33 16.44
CA ASP A 263 -5.57 12.30 15.43
C ASP A 263 -5.74 12.93 14.04
N LEU A 264 -4.61 13.16 13.34
CA LEU A 264 -4.54 13.87 12.07
C LEU A 264 -4.57 12.86 10.92
N GLY A 265 -5.54 13.00 10.01
CA GLY A 265 -5.76 12.02 8.95
C GLY A 265 -6.25 10.70 9.52
N CYS A 266 -7.31 10.75 10.33
CA CYS A 266 -7.74 9.60 11.14
C CYS A 266 -8.25 8.42 10.31
N GLY A 267 -8.52 8.59 9.01
CA GLY A 267 -9.01 7.53 8.14
C GLY A 267 -10.30 6.92 8.68
N ARG A 268 -10.31 5.59 8.85
CA ARG A 268 -11.48 4.86 9.36
C ARG A 268 -11.63 4.92 10.89
N GLY A 269 -10.79 5.68 11.60
CA GLY A 269 -10.96 6.02 13.01
C GLY A 269 -10.50 4.94 14.01
N GLU A 270 -9.78 3.91 13.59
CA GLU A 270 -9.32 2.84 14.48
C GLU A 270 -8.40 3.36 15.61
N LEU A 271 -7.49 4.29 15.29
CA LEU A 271 -6.65 4.96 16.30
C LEU A 271 -7.46 5.88 17.21
N SER A 272 -8.40 6.65 16.65
CA SER A 272 -9.32 7.48 17.42
C SER A 272 -10.12 6.65 18.44
N TYR A 273 -10.65 5.49 18.01
CA TYR A 273 -11.34 4.54 18.89
C TYR A 273 -10.41 4.01 19.97
N TYR A 274 -9.20 3.58 19.60
CA TYR A 274 -8.18 3.12 20.54
C TYR A 274 -7.86 4.16 21.62
N PHE A 275 -7.59 5.42 21.24
CA PHE A 275 -7.26 6.47 22.20
C PHE A 275 -8.44 6.83 23.11
N ALA A 276 -9.66 6.90 22.57
CA ALA A 276 -10.85 7.10 23.39
C ALA A 276 -11.00 5.98 24.42
N ARG A 277 -10.74 4.73 24.03
CA ARG A 277 -10.77 3.54 24.90
C ARG A 277 -9.70 3.54 25.98
N GLN A 278 -8.59 4.25 25.76
CA GLN A 278 -7.57 4.52 26.77
C GLN A 278 -7.91 5.71 27.69
N GLY A 279 -9.06 6.37 27.49
CA GLY A 279 -9.53 7.48 28.31
C GLY A 279 -9.02 8.85 27.88
N PHE A 280 -8.49 8.99 26.66
CA PHE A 280 -8.19 10.30 26.10
C PHE A 280 -9.45 11.01 25.59
N ALA A 281 -9.42 12.34 25.64
CA ALA A 281 -10.33 13.16 24.85
C ALA A 281 -9.72 13.36 23.45
N VAL A 282 -10.38 12.86 22.42
CA VAL A 282 -9.84 12.76 21.06
C VAL A 282 -10.46 13.84 20.17
N THR A 283 -9.63 14.57 19.43
CA THR A 283 -10.05 15.34 18.26
C THR A 283 -9.58 14.56 17.02
N SER A 284 -10.53 14.07 16.24
CA SER A 284 -10.34 13.19 15.08
C SER A 284 -10.60 13.98 13.80
N VAL A 285 -9.59 14.10 12.93
CA VAL A 285 -9.65 14.98 11.75
C VAL A 285 -9.31 14.22 10.49
N ASP A 286 -10.18 14.34 9.48
CA ASP A 286 -9.93 13.86 8.11
C ASP A 286 -10.76 14.69 7.14
N TYR A 287 -10.23 15.04 5.97
CA TYR A 287 -11.00 15.82 5.00
C TYR A 287 -12.02 14.96 4.24
N SER A 288 -11.91 13.63 4.29
CA SER A 288 -12.75 12.73 3.49
C SER A 288 -14.08 12.50 4.21
N PRO A 289 -15.23 12.80 3.56
CA PRO A 289 -16.54 12.45 4.11
C PRO A 289 -16.69 10.93 4.32
N SER A 290 -16.07 10.12 3.46
CA SER A 290 -16.03 8.66 3.56
C SER A 290 -15.26 8.20 4.80
N ALA A 291 -14.06 8.74 5.03
CA ALA A 291 -13.28 8.49 6.25
C ALA A 291 -14.10 8.85 7.50
N MET A 292 -14.69 10.04 7.52
CA MET A 292 -15.50 10.53 8.65
C MET A 292 -16.75 9.70 8.94
N LYS A 293 -17.38 9.15 7.89
CA LYS A 293 -18.50 8.21 8.04
C LYS A 293 -18.02 6.93 8.72
N LEU A 294 -16.96 6.30 8.23
CA LEU A 294 -16.38 5.07 8.78
C LEU A 294 -15.86 5.27 10.21
N ALA A 295 -15.15 6.37 10.47
CA ALA A 295 -14.65 6.72 11.80
C ALA A 295 -15.76 6.83 12.85
N LYS A 296 -16.94 7.36 12.48
CA LYS A 296 -18.10 7.40 13.39
C LYS A 296 -18.70 6.00 13.60
N GLN A 297 -18.67 5.13 12.59
CA GLN A 297 -19.19 3.76 12.70
C GLN A 297 -18.43 2.92 13.72
N CYS A 298 -17.12 3.17 13.93
CA CYS A 298 -16.34 2.52 14.99
C CYS A 298 -16.96 2.67 16.40
N PHE A 299 -17.73 3.73 16.62
CA PHE A 299 -18.34 4.04 17.91
C PHE A 299 -19.82 3.65 18.01
N GLU A 300 -20.36 2.94 17.02
CA GLU A 300 -21.73 2.44 17.09
C GLU A 300 -21.93 1.57 18.33
N LYS A 301 -23.00 1.89 19.08
CA LYS A 301 -23.38 1.29 20.37
C LYS A 301 -22.47 1.64 21.55
N GLU A 302 -21.57 2.63 21.39
CA GLU A 302 -20.60 3.06 22.41
C GLU A 302 -20.80 4.55 22.78
N ASP A 303 -22.04 4.99 23.03
CA ASP A 303 -22.41 6.41 23.25
C ASP A 303 -21.56 7.12 24.31
N LYS A 304 -21.15 6.41 25.36
CA LYS A 304 -20.30 6.98 26.43
C LYS A 304 -18.89 7.27 25.93
N LEU A 305 -18.36 6.39 25.09
CA LEU A 305 -17.03 6.54 24.51
C LEU A 305 -17.02 7.63 23.45
N GLN A 306 -18.05 7.64 22.58
CA GLN A 306 -18.19 8.62 21.50
C GLN A 306 -18.23 10.06 22.02
N LYS A 307 -18.81 10.30 23.21
CA LYS A 307 -18.83 11.63 23.85
C LYS A 307 -17.45 12.21 24.14
N ASN A 308 -16.41 11.37 24.19
CA ASN A 308 -15.02 11.80 24.37
C ASN A 308 -14.31 12.09 23.04
N VAL A 309 -15.02 12.02 21.91
CA VAL A 309 -14.46 12.19 20.56
C VAL A 309 -15.16 13.32 19.81
N GLU A 310 -14.38 14.28 19.36
CA GLU A 310 -14.78 15.33 18.44
C GLU A 310 -14.36 14.93 17.02
N PHE A 311 -15.31 14.83 16.09
CA PHE A 311 -15.04 14.51 14.69
C PHE A 311 -15.11 15.78 13.82
N ILE A 312 -14.05 16.04 13.07
CA ILE A 312 -13.92 17.22 12.21
C ILE A 312 -13.64 16.77 10.77
N CYS A 313 -14.61 16.98 9.88
CA CYS A 313 -14.47 16.70 8.45
C CYS A 313 -13.85 17.92 7.75
N ASP A 314 -12.53 18.08 7.83
CA ASP A 314 -11.84 19.26 7.30
C ASP A 314 -10.35 18.96 7.02
N ASP A 315 -9.70 19.84 6.25
CA ASP A 315 -8.29 19.78 5.93
C ASP A 315 -7.44 20.10 7.16
N VAL A 316 -6.55 19.18 7.54
CA VAL A 316 -5.60 19.31 8.66
C VAL A 316 -4.76 20.59 8.62
N CYS A 317 -4.55 21.19 7.44
CA CYS A 317 -3.85 22.45 7.27
C CYS A 317 -4.72 23.66 7.68
N ASN A 318 -6.04 23.56 7.51
CA ASN A 318 -6.98 24.68 7.66
C ASN A 318 -7.85 24.58 8.92
N ILE A 319 -7.88 23.43 9.60
CA ILE A 319 -8.65 23.24 10.83
C ILE A 319 -8.34 24.29 11.91
N ILE A 320 -9.37 24.66 12.66
CA ILE A 320 -9.27 25.51 13.84
C ILE A 320 -9.23 24.61 15.07
N LEU A 321 -8.10 24.63 15.77
CA LEU A 321 -7.91 23.86 17.00
C LEU A 321 -8.16 24.76 18.22
N GLN A 322 -9.04 24.32 19.12
CA GLN A 322 -9.42 25.11 20.30
C GLN A 322 -8.62 24.76 21.56
N HIS A 323 -7.78 23.73 21.49
CA HIS A 323 -7.17 23.12 22.66
C HIS A 323 -5.66 22.92 22.50
N LYS A 324 -5.01 22.74 23.65
CA LYS A 324 -3.65 22.20 23.71
C LYS A 324 -3.69 20.70 23.86
N TYR A 325 -2.84 20.00 23.12
CA TYR A 325 -2.82 18.53 23.07
C TYR A 325 -1.61 17.96 23.81
N ASP A 326 -1.83 16.84 24.49
CA ASP A 326 -0.78 16.05 25.15
C ASP A 326 -0.06 15.15 24.14
N LEU A 327 -0.79 14.74 23.10
CA LEU A 327 -0.32 13.91 22.01
C LEU A 327 -0.99 14.36 20.71
N ALA A 328 -0.21 14.48 19.65
CA ALA A 328 -0.69 14.55 18.28
C ALA A 328 -0.12 13.36 17.50
N VAL A 329 -0.90 12.80 16.58
CA VAL A 329 -0.53 11.64 15.78
C VAL A 329 -0.80 11.94 14.31
N ALA A 330 0.16 11.58 13.45
CA ALA A 330 -0.01 11.52 12.01
C ALA A 330 0.50 10.15 11.54
N SER A 331 -0.41 9.25 11.18
CA SER A 331 -0.10 7.89 10.70
C SER A 331 -0.43 7.80 9.22
N ASP A 332 0.57 7.53 8.38
CA ASP A 332 0.42 7.44 6.91
C ASP A 332 -0.30 8.65 6.28
N LEU A 333 0.01 9.86 6.75
CA LEU A 333 -0.63 11.11 6.32
C LEU A 333 0.32 12.03 5.51
N ILE A 334 1.55 12.19 5.97
CA ILE A 334 2.41 13.30 5.51
C ILE A 334 2.91 13.11 4.07
N GLU A 335 2.91 11.87 3.60
CA GLU A 335 3.13 11.47 2.21
C GLU A 335 2.03 11.95 1.26
N HIS A 336 0.84 12.25 1.79
CA HIS A 336 -0.32 12.75 1.05
C HIS A 336 -0.43 14.28 1.03
N LEU A 337 0.49 14.97 1.71
CA LEU A 337 0.50 16.42 1.82
C LEU A 337 1.68 16.99 1.02
N ALA A 338 1.44 18.04 0.24
CA ALA A 338 2.51 18.77 -0.44
C ALA A 338 3.50 19.38 0.56
N PHE A 339 4.67 19.77 0.06
CA PHE A 339 5.75 20.26 0.91
C PHE A 339 5.32 21.45 1.79
N GLU A 340 4.57 22.40 1.24
CA GLU A 340 4.06 23.57 1.94
C GLU A 340 2.93 23.21 2.94
N GLU A 341 2.13 22.19 2.63
CA GLU A 341 1.06 21.68 3.49
C GLU A 341 1.65 21.00 4.74
N VAL A 342 2.70 20.18 4.55
CA VAL A 342 3.46 19.58 5.67
C VAL A 342 4.06 20.66 6.58
N ASP A 343 4.64 21.71 6.00
CA ASP A 343 5.22 22.82 6.79
C ASP A 343 4.16 23.54 7.64
N LYS A 344 2.98 23.82 7.06
CA LYS A 344 1.82 24.40 7.77
C LYS A 344 1.32 23.47 8.88
N LEU A 345 1.19 22.17 8.58
CA LEU A 345 0.76 21.17 9.55
C LEU A 345 1.70 21.15 10.76
N TYR A 346 3.02 21.08 10.53
CA TYR A 346 4.00 21.01 11.61
C TYR A 346 4.02 22.27 12.46
N GLN A 347 3.90 23.45 11.85
CA GLN A 347 3.73 24.70 12.59
C GLN A 347 2.47 24.69 13.46
N LYS A 348 1.34 24.24 12.90
CA LYS A 348 0.07 24.14 13.62
C LYS A 348 0.16 23.18 14.80
N VAL A 349 0.74 21.99 14.61
CA VAL A 349 0.93 21.02 15.68
C VAL A 349 1.86 21.57 16.77
N ALA A 350 3.00 22.16 16.39
CA ALA A 350 3.94 22.75 17.36
C ALA A 350 3.29 23.87 18.20
N THR A 351 2.42 24.67 17.59
CA THR A 351 1.68 25.74 18.30
C THR A 351 0.53 25.21 19.14
N HIS A 352 -0.01 24.01 18.90
CA HIS A 352 -1.13 23.44 19.67
C HIS A 352 -0.72 22.29 20.59
N LEU A 353 0.54 21.87 20.60
CA LEU A 353 1.03 20.96 21.63
C LEU A 353 1.27 21.70 22.95
N LYS A 354 1.07 20.98 24.05
CA LYS A 354 1.58 21.38 25.37
C LYS A 354 3.11 21.37 25.35
N SER A 355 3.73 22.04 26.33
CA SER A 355 5.20 22.09 26.43
C SER A 355 5.84 20.71 26.58
N ASP A 356 5.17 19.78 27.25
CA ASP A 356 5.58 18.39 27.40
C ASP A 356 4.90 17.45 26.38
N GLY A 357 4.11 18.00 25.45
CA GLY A 357 3.34 17.24 24.46
C GLY A 357 4.21 16.58 23.40
N LEU A 358 3.71 15.49 22.82
CA LEU A 358 4.40 14.72 21.78
C LEU A 358 3.69 14.82 20.44
N PHE A 359 4.47 14.89 19.37
CA PHE A 359 3.98 14.62 18.01
C PHE A 359 4.59 13.31 17.52
N VAL A 360 3.75 12.29 17.32
CA VAL A 360 4.13 10.99 16.77
C VAL A 360 3.81 10.97 15.29
N VAL A 361 4.81 10.64 14.48
CA VAL A 361 4.71 10.59 13.03
C VAL A 361 5.16 9.22 12.55
N HIS A 362 4.35 8.60 11.72
CA HIS A 362 4.71 7.43 10.93
C HIS A 362 4.38 7.72 9.47
N THR A 363 5.29 7.34 8.57
CA THR A 363 5.10 7.49 7.12
C THR A 363 5.66 6.26 6.41
N PHE A 364 4.98 5.88 5.34
CA PHE A 364 5.35 4.78 4.46
C PHE A 364 4.98 5.17 3.01
N PRO A 365 5.87 4.93 2.03
CA PRO A 365 7.19 4.32 2.14
C PRO A 365 8.26 5.30 2.68
N ASN A 366 9.33 4.74 3.24
CA ASN A 366 10.64 5.39 3.28
C ASN A 366 11.18 5.51 1.86
N LEU A 367 11.36 6.73 1.35
CA LEU A 367 11.85 6.98 -0.02
C LEU A 367 13.20 6.29 -0.32
N TRP A 368 14.04 6.05 0.69
CA TRP A 368 15.30 5.31 0.51
C TRP A 368 15.09 3.84 0.14
N TYR A 369 13.96 3.24 0.55
CA TYR A 369 13.61 1.88 0.19
C TYR A 369 13.45 1.77 -1.34
N TYR A 370 12.58 2.58 -1.94
CA TYR A 370 12.36 2.53 -3.38
C TYR A 370 13.58 3.00 -4.17
N LYS A 371 14.24 4.08 -3.72
CA LYS A 371 15.39 4.64 -4.44
C LYS A 371 16.62 3.72 -4.46
N TYR A 372 16.87 2.96 -3.40
CA TYR A 372 18.13 2.22 -3.26
C TYR A 372 17.95 0.71 -3.09
N GLU A 373 17.06 0.27 -2.20
CA GLU A 373 16.90 -1.16 -1.94
C GLU A 373 16.06 -1.84 -3.01
N TYR A 374 14.95 -1.25 -3.44
CA TYR A 374 14.09 -1.84 -4.45
C TYR A 374 14.81 -1.99 -5.80
N SER A 375 15.51 -0.95 -6.27
CA SER A 375 16.33 -1.03 -7.48
C SER A 375 17.41 -2.12 -7.40
N ARG A 376 18.00 -2.33 -6.21
CA ARG A 376 18.95 -3.44 -5.98
C ARG A 376 18.25 -4.79 -6.01
N ARG A 377 17.09 -4.93 -5.37
CA ARG A 377 16.28 -6.16 -5.37
C ARG A 377 15.86 -6.55 -6.78
N ARG A 378 15.48 -5.59 -7.63
CA ARG A 378 15.20 -5.84 -9.06
C ARG A 378 16.43 -6.43 -9.79
N LYS A 379 17.62 -5.85 -9.59
CA LYS A 379 18.86 -6.38 -10.18
C LYS A 379 19.18 -7.81 -9.72
N ILE A 380 18.97 -8.10 -8.43
CA ILE A 380 19.16 -9.45 -7.87
C ILE A 380 18.13 -10.41 -8.46
N ALA A 381 16.85 -10.03 -8.48
CA ALA A 381 15.78 -10.84 -9.04
C ALA A 381 16.07 -11.20 -10.51
N ALA A 382 16.43 -10.19 -11.33
CA ALA A 382 16.82 -10.40 -12.72
C ALA A 382 18.01 -11.39 -12.85
N SER A 383 19.03 -11.28 -11.98
CA SER A 383 20.20 -12.17 -12.02
C SER A 383 19.90 -13.65 -11.75
N ILE A 384 18.76 -13.95 -11.14
CA ILE A 384 18.28 -15.32 -10.84
C ILE A 384 17.05 -15.71 -11.67
N GLY A 385 16.68 -14.92 -12.68
CA GLY A 385 15.49 -15.16 -13.51
C GLY A 385 14.15 -14.85 -12.83
N ALA A 386 14.15 -14.28 -11.63
CA ALA A 386 12.95 -13.82 -10.95
C ALA A 386 12.48 -12.46 -11.49
N TYR A 387 11.18 -12.21 -11.40
CA TYR A 387 10.57 -10.95 -11.83
C TYR A 387 10.20 -10.09 -10.64
N LEU A 388 10.54 -8.80 -10.72
CA LEU A 388 10.01 -7.76 -9.85
C LEU A 388 9.60 -6.59 -10.75
N PRO A 389 8.39 -6.03 -10.53
CA PRO A 389 7.84 -5.01 -11.41
C PRO A 389 8.71 -3.75 -11.43
N LYS A 390 8.59 -2.96 -12.50
CA LYS A 390 9.27 -1.65 -12.57
C LYS A 390 8.72 -0.70 -11.52
N GLU A 391 7.43 -0.80 -11.24
CA GLU A 391 6.69 0.01 -10.29
C GLU A 391 5.97 -0.90 -9.28
N PRO A 392 6.48 -1.05 -8.04
CA PRO A 392 5.88 -1.94 -7.03
C PRO A 392 4.67 -1.36 -6.31
N ARG A 393 4.41 -0.06 -6.46
CA ARG A 393 3.33 0.63 -5.75
C ARG A 393 2.00 0.39 -6.44
N SER A 394 0.95 0.26 -5.65
CA SER A 394 -0.41 0.28 -6.16
C SER A 394 -0.68 1.60 -6.89
N ARG A 395 -1.70 1.60 -7.76
CA ARG A 395 -2.10 2.81 -8.46
C ARG A 395 -2.58 3.90 -7.49
N TYR A 396 -3.28 3.53 -6.42
CA TYR A 396 -3.69 4.47 -5.37
C TYR A 396 -2.48 5.09 -4.68
N GLU A 397 -1.46 4.30 -4.31
CA GLU A 397 -0.22 4.83 -3.75
C GLU A 397 0.45 5.83 -4.69
N GLN A 398 0.53 5.53 -6.00
CA GLN A 398 1.10 6.47 -6.98
C GLN A 398 0.32 7.78 -7.11
N LEU A 399 -1.01 7.72 -6.99
CA LEU A 399 -1.88 8.90 -7.05
C LEU A 399 -1.81 9.74 -5.77
N MET A 400 -1.78 9.09 -4.61
CA MET A 400 -1.94 9.75 -3.31
C MET A 400 -0.61 10.13 -2.65
N HIS A 401 0.48 9.38 -2.89
CA HIS A 401 1.79 9.65 -2.29
C HIS A 401 2.54 10.76 -3.06
N ILE A 402 2.04 12.00 -2.93
CA ILE A 402 2.59 13.16 -3.61
C ILE A 402 3.94 13.62 -3.02
N ASN A 403 4.22 13.26 -1.77
CA ASN A 403 5.38 13.74 -1.00
C ASN A 403 6.02 12.64 -0.11
N GLU A 404 6.42 11.52 -0.72
CA GLU A 404 7.14 10.44 -0.02
C GLU A 404 8.38 10.95 0.73
N GLN A 405 8.52 10.56 2.00
CA GLN A 405 9.52 11.13 2.88
C GLN A 405 10.83 10.36 2.87
N SER A 406 11.94 11.10 3.00
CA SER A 406 13.24 10.53 3.34
C SER A 406 13.61 10.90 4.78
N PRO A 407 14.48 10.12 5.46
CA PRO A 407 14.89 10.41 6.84
C PRO A 407 15.50 11.81 7.00
N VAL A 408 16.21 12.29 5.98
CA VAL A 408 16.85 13.62 5.99
C VAL A 408 15.81 14.73 5.87
N VAL A 409 14.86 14.59 4.95
CA VAL A 409 13.80 15.58 4.71
C VAL A 409 12.88 15.68 5.92
N LEU A 410 12.37 14.54 6.39
CA LEU A 410 11.47 14.47 7.55
C LEU A 410 12.11 15.08 8.81
N LYS A 411 13.36 14.71 9.11
CA LYS A 411 14.09 15.29 10.25
C LYS A 411 14.24 16.80 10.12
N LYS A 412 14.65 17.29 8.94
CA LYS A 412 14.84 18.72 8.69
C LYS A 412 13.54 19.52 8.86
N GLN A 413 12.43 19.01 8.32
CA GLN A 413 11.13 19.67 8.42
C GLN A 413 10.62 19.72 9.86
N LEU A 414 10.69 18.60 10.60
CA LEU A 414 10.28 18.57 12.01
C LEU A 414 11.16 19.48 12.88
N SER A 415 12.49 19.48 12.67
CA SER A 415 13.42 20.30 13.45
C SER A 415 13.26 21.80 13.24
N LYS A 416 12.49 22.26 12.25
CA LYS A 416 12.11 23.67 12.09
C LYS A 416 11.21 24.16 13.23
N TYR A 417 10.37 23.29 13.77
CA TYR A 417 9.31 23.64 14.72
C TYR A 417 9.46 22.97 16.08
N PHE A 418 10.20 21.86 16.17
CA PHE A 418 10.39 21.09 17.38
C PHE A 418 11.86 21.08 17.80
N LYS A 419 12.11 21.41 19.08
CA LYS A 419 13.46 21.42 19.64
C LYS A 419 14.11 20.03 19.70
N TYR A 420 13.32 18.99 19.95
CA TYR A 420 13.78 17.61 20.02
C TYR A 420 13.03 16.74 19.01
N VAL A 421 13.77 16.07 18.13
CA VAL A 421 13.24 15.16 17.11
C VAL A 421 14.00 13.84 17.18
N TYR A 422 13.30 12.79 17.58
CA TYR A 422 13.77 11.41 17.59
C TYR A 422 13.23 10.73 16.35
N LEU A 423 14.08 10.50 15.35
CA LEU A 423 13.71 9.82 14.10
C LEU A 423 14.50 8.52 13.99
N TRP A 424 13.83 7.45 13.58
CA TRP A 424 14.48 6.16 13.36
C TRP A 424 13.82 5.38 12.22
N PHE A 425 14.57 4.40 11.71
CA PHE A 425 14.12 3.47 10.68
C PHE A 425 13.46 2.26 11.34
N GLY A 426 12.41 1.70 10.74
CA GLY A 426 11.82 0.48 11.24
C GLY A 426 10.87 -0.18 10.23
N CYS A 427 10.13 -1.16 10.71
CA CYS A 427 8.96 -1.69 10.03
C CYS A 427 7.81 -1.79 11.04
N PRO A 428 6.55 -1.85 10.58
CA PRO A 428 5.39 -1.90 11.47
C PRO A 428 5.39 -3.09 12.44
N GLU A 429 5.94 -4.23 12.02
CA GLU A 429 6.04 -5.46 12.83
C GLU A 429 7.13 -5.36 13.91
N ASN A 430 8.15 -4.54 13.68
CA ASN A 430 9.22 -4.25 14.61
C ASN A 430 9.47 -2.74 14.69
N PRO A 431 8.56 -1.99 15.35
CA PRO A 431 8.57 -0.54 15.34
C PRO A 431 9.78 0.04 16.08
N GLY A 432 10.47 -0.75 16.91
CA GLY A 432 11.69 -0.34 17.59
C GLY A 432 12.89 -0.09 16.68
N GLY A 433 13.00 -0.87 15.60
CA GLY A 433 14.00 -0.74 14.53
C GLY A 433 15.36 -0.14 14.96
N SER A 434 15.74 0.96 14.31
CA SER A 434 17.04 1.61 14.54
C SER A 434 17.12 2.45 15.81
N LEU A 435 16.01 2.59 16.56
CA LEU A 435 15.99 3.27 17.86
C LEU A 435 16.62 2.36 18.94
N ILE A 436 16.35 1.07 18.82
CA ILE A 436 16.78 0.02 19.76
C ILE A 436 18.08 -0.61 19.27
N ASN A 437 18.15 -0.96 17.98
CA ASN A 437 19.31 -1.63 17.40
C ASN A 437 20.10 -0.67 16.51
N LYS A 438 21.42 -0.78 16.52
CA LYS A 438 22.24 0.02 15.60
C LYS A 438 22.16 -0.57 14.18
N PHE A 439 21.40 0.08 13.31
CA PHE A 439 21.31 -0.34 11.91
C PHE A 439 22.59 -0.01 11.12
N SER A 440 22.99 -0.94 10.27
CA SER A 440 23.89 -0.72 9.15
C SER A 440 23.19 0.10 8.05
N ILE A 441 23.97 0.63 7.09
CA ILE A 441 23.42 1.31 5.91
C ILE A 441 22.48 0.38 5.13
N LYS A 442 22.79 -0.92 5.09
CA LYS A 442 21.94 -1.93 4.45
C LYS A 442 20.58 -2.03 5.14
N GLU A 443 20.53 -2.08 6.46
CA GLU A 443 19.27 -2.16 7.21
C GLU A 443 18.47 -0.86 7.12
N MET A 444 19.12 0.31 7.13
CA MET A 444 18.44 1.61 6.97
C MET A 444 17.69 1.73 5.64
N ARG A 445 18.29 1.29 4.52
CA ARG A 445 17.60 1.29 3.22
C ARG A 445 16.58 0.15 3.07
N GLN A 446 16.71 -0.92 3.85
CA GLN A 446 15.77 -2.04 3.84
C GLN A 446 14.52 -1.77 4.69
N ALA A 447 14.63 -0.86 5.65
CA ALA A 447 13.52 -0.44 6.49
C ALA A 447 12.46 0.31 5.64
N PRO A 448 11.24 -0.25 5.54
CA PRO A 448 10.18 0.33 4.72
C PRO A 448 9.55 1.57 5.34
N SER A 449 9.65 1.77 6.66
CA SER A 449 8.97 2.84 7.39
C SER A 449 9.94 3.78 8.07
N LEU A 450 9.50 5.04 8.22
CA LEU A 450 10.13 6.01 9.10
C LEU A 450 9.17 6.32 10.26
N PHE A 451 9.72 6.34 11.46
CA PHE A 451 9.03 6.77 12.66
C PHE A 451 9.72 7.99 13.24
N ALA A 452 8.94 8.93 13.76
CA ALA A 452 9.47 10.07 14.49
C ALA A 452 8.61 10.44 15.70
N VAL A 453 9.29 10.91 16.74
CA VAL A 453 8.67 11.61 17.87
C VAL A 453 9.30 12.99 17.97
N ALA A 454 8.48 14.03 17.84
CA ALA A 454 8.90 15.41 17.95
C ALA A 454 8.27 16.10 19.17
N SER A 455 9.02 16.96 19.85
CA SER A 455 8.60 17.59 21.11
C SER A 455 9.39 18.87 21.42
N GLN A 456 8.85 19.68 22.33
CA GLN A 456 9.54 20.89 22.83
C GLN A 456 10.45 20.60 24.03
N GLN A 457 10.18 19.51 24.76
CA GLN A 457 10.97 19.04 25.89
C GLN A 457 11.70 17.73 25.56
N GLN A 458 12.87 17.55 26.15
CA GLN A 458 13.66 16.35 25.92
C GLN A 458 12.95 15.13 26.52
N LEU A 459 12.95 14.02 25.77
CA LEU A 459 12.41 12.75 26.23
C LEU A 459 13.48 11.91 26.89
N ASN A 460 13.05 11.09 27.85
CA ASN A 460 13.87 10.00 28.34
C ASN A 460 13.95 8.92 27.26
N TYR A 461 15.10 8.87 26.59
CA TYR A 461 15.35 7.98 25.46
C TYR A 461 15.19 6.49 25.82
N GLU A 462 15.60 6.10 27.03
CA GLU A 462 15.47 4.71 27.49
C GLU A 462 14.01 4.34 27.78
N GLN A 463 13.22 5.28 28.31
CA GLN A 463 11.78 5.05 28.46
C GLN A 463 11.10 4.88 27.10
N LEU A 464 11.47 5.65 26.08
CA LEU A 464 10.92 5.52 24.72
C LEU A 464 11.30 4.17 24.09
N LYS A 465 12.53 3.71 24.27
CA LYS A 465 12.92 2.36 23.83
C LYS A 465 12.08 1.28 24.51
N ASN A 466 11.87 1.40 25.81
CA ASN A 466 11.15 0.41 26.60
C ASN A 466 9.67 0.27 26.23
N THR A 467 9.07 1.23 25.52
CA THR A 467 7.71 1.06 24.97
C THR A 467 7.70 0.23 23.67
N LEU A 468 8.86 0.02 23.05
CA LEU A 468 9.01 -0.64 21.73
C LEU A 468 9.85 -1.93 21.79
N GLN A 469 10.26 -2.36 22.99
CA GLN A 469 10.90 -3.65 23.20
C GLN A 469 10.37 -4.35 24.44
N MET A 470 10.58 -5.65 24.45
CA MET A 470 10.37 -6.51 25.59
C MET A 470 11.62 -7.37 25.80
N SER A 471 12.30 -7.15 26.92
CA SER A 471 13.41 -7.99 27.36
C SER A 471 12.89 -9.21 28.13
N PRO A 472 13.65 -10.32 28.19
CA PRO A 472 13.30 -11.46 29.03
C PRO A 472 12.99 -11.03 30.45
N LEU A 473 11.80 -11.39 30.92
CA LEU A 473 11.37 -11.04 32.27
C LEU A 473 12.04 -11.96 33.29
N PRO A 474 12.47 -11.44 34.44
CA PRO A 474 12.84 -12.29 35.55
C PRO A 474 11.59 -13.00 36.09
N ASP A 475 11.78 -13.91 37.04
CA ASP A 475 10.69 -14.59 37.72
C ASP A 475 9.69 -13.62 38.34
N ILE A 476 8.42 -13.79 37.95
CA ILE A 476 7.30 -13.04 38.50
C ILE A 476 6.60 -13.95 39.51
N LEU A 477 6.48 -13.47 40.74
CA LEU A 477 5.83 -14.21 41.82
C LEU A 477 4.33 -14.44 41.51
N PRO A 478 3.73 -15.54 42.02
CA PRO A 478 2.30 -15.79 41.89
C PRO A 478 1.43 -14.61 42.33
N GLY A 479 0.33 -14.38 41.62
CA GLY A 479 -0.66 -13.33 41.92
C GLY A 479 -0.21 -11.90 41.60
N LYS A 480 1.03 -11.69 41.10
CA LYS A 480 1.46 -10.37 40.61
C LYS A 480 0.84 -10.01 39.27
N ILE A 481 0.53 -11.00 38.45
CA ILE A 481 -0.30 -10.84 37.27
C ILE A 481 -1.55 -11.68 37.53
N ASN A 482 -2.72 -11.09 37.31
CA ASN A 482 -4.00 -11.78 37.41
C ASN A 482 -4.65 -11.78 36.02
N LEU A 483 -5.17 -12.94 35.63
CA LEU A 483 -5.90 -13.15 34.39
C LEU A 483 -7.30 -13.63 34.75
N LEU A 484 -8.32 -12.96 34.21
CA LEU A 484 -9.72 -13.29 34.43
C LEU A 484 -10.47 -13.29 33.09
N VAL A 485 -10.97 -14.44 32.69
CA VAL A 485 -11.88 -14.58 31.55
C VAL A 485 -13.25 -14.00 31.91
N LYS A 486 -13.72 -13.04 31.11
CA LYS A 486 -14.98 -12.30 31.29
C LYS A 486 -16.13 -12.94 30.53
N SER A 487 -15.89 -13.40 29.30
CA SER A 487 -16.87 -14.13 28.50
C SER A 487 -16.19 -15.02 27.47
N TYR A 488 -16.77 -16.19 27.24
CA TYR A 488 -16.34 -17.15 26.22
C TYR A 488 -17.54 -18.01 25.77
N PRO A 489 -17.54 -18.56 24.56
CA PRO A 489 -18.57 -19.51 24.14
C PRO A 489 -18.36 -20.87 24.80
N MET A 490 -19.43 -21.46 25.32
CA MET A 490 -19.40 -22.83 25.87
C MET A 490 -19.47 -23.91 24.78
N MET A 491 -19.98 -23.56 23.60
CA MET A 491 -20.09 -24.45 22.43
C MET A 491 -19.54 -23.74 21.20
N VAL A 492 -18.71 -24.44 20.42
CA VAL A 492 -18.12 -23.93 19.18
C VAL A 492 -18.11 -25.01 18.11
N SER A 493 -18.13 -24.64 16.84
CA SER A 493 -18.02 -25.60 15.75
C SER A 493 -16.60 -26.12 15.60
N VAL A 494 -16.44 -27.32 15.03
CA VAL A 494 -15.14 -27.83 14.55
C VAL A 494 -14.49 -26.86 13.57
N ASP A 495 -13.16 -26.75 13.64
CA ASP A 495 -12.32 -25.92 12.77
C ASP A 495 -12.75 -24.44 12.65
N SER A 496 -13.44 -23.92 13.66
CA SER A 496 -13.91 -22.54 13.71
C SER A 496 -13.00 -21.65 14.55
N GLU A 497 -13.01 -20.36 14.23
CA GLU A 497 -12.36 -19.33 15.03
C GLU A 497 -13.41 -18.63 15.90
N PHE A 498 -13.08 -18.42 17.18
CA PHE A 498 -13.94 -17.70 18.13
C PHE A 498 -13.11 -16.82 19.06
N GLU A 499 -13.78 -15.96 19.81
CA GLU A 499 -13.15 -14.97 20.67
C GLU A 499 -13.45 -15.23 22.15
N ILE A 500 -12.48 -14.88 22.99
CA ILE A 500 -12.58 -14.91 24.44
C ILE A 500 -12.24 -13.52 24.97
N GLU A 501 -13.16 -12.91 25.69
CA GLU A 501 -12.90 -11.65 26.37
C GLU A 501 -12.26 -11.92 27.73
N LEU A 502 -11.11 -11.31 27.98
CA LEU A 502 -10.38 -11.44 29.23
C LEU A 502 -9.93 -10.09 29.77
N GLU A 503 -9.73 -10.06 31.06
CA GLU A 503 -9.21 -8.93 31.82
C GLU A 503 -7.90 -9.35 32.47
N ILE A 504 -6.83 -8.59 32.21
CA ILE A 504 -5.53 -8.82 32.81
C ILE A 504 -5.19 -7.64 33.70
N GLN A 505 -4.80 -7.93 34.94
CA GLN A 505 -4.26 -6.95 35.87
C GLN A 505 -2.80 -7.26 36.15
N ASN A 506 -1.94 -6.26 36.00
CA ASN A 506 -0.53 -6.33 36.29
C ASN A 506 -0.21 -5.50 37.53
N THR A 507 0.22 -6.17 38.59
CA THR A 507 0.73 -5.55 39.82
C THR A 507 2.21 -5.85 40.03
N SER A 508 2.85 -6.47 39.04
CA SER A 508 4.30 -6.67 39.00
C SER A 508 5.03 -5.35 38.79
N GLU A 509 6.36 -5.38 38.85
CA GLU A 509 7.22 -4.22 38.63
C GLU A 509 7.56 -4.01 37.14
N PHE A 510 7.11 -4.91 36.28
CA PHE A 510 7.47 -4.95 34.86
C PHE A 510 6.28 -4.56 33.99
N ILE A 511 6.55 -3.90 32.88
CA ILE A 511 5.55 -3.61 31.84
C ILE A 511 5.40 -4.87 30.98
N LEU A 512 4.17 -5.23 30.61
CA LEU A 512 3.92 -6.32 29.65
C LEU A 512 3.49 -5.70 28.33
N ASN A 513 4.24 -5.98 27.26
CA ASN A 513 3.92 -5.55 25.90
C ASN A 513 4.22 -6.64 24.88
N SER A 514 3.58 -6.54 23.72
CA SER A 514 3.73 -7.46 22.60
C SER A 514 4.69 -6.93 21.51
N CYS A 515 5.75 -6.22 21.89
CA CYS A 515 6.74 -5.65 20.97
C CYS A 515 8.16 -6.09 21.26
N GLY A 516 9.02 -6.04 20.24
CA GLY A 516 10.44 -6.36 20.33
C GLY A 516 10.74 -7.85 20.20
N GLN A 517 11.86 -8.28 20.81
CA GLN A 517 12.44 -9.60 20.58
C GLN A 517 11.79 -10.72 21.40
N ASN A 518 11.39 -10.44 22.64
CA ASN A 518 10.74 -11.41 23.53
C ASN A 518 9.37 -10.88 23.99
N PRO A 519 8.43 -10.63 23.06
CA PRO A 519 7.11 -10.08 23.37
C PRO A 519 6.33 -11.01 24.29
N VAL A 520 5.46 -10.42 25.10
CA VAL A 520 4.46 -11.16 25.88
C VAL A 520 3.15 -11.15 25.12
N HIS A 521 2.53 -12.32 24.94
CA HIS A 521 1.25 -12.51 24.27
C HIS A 521 0.28 -13.27 25.19
N ILE A 522 -1.01 -13.08 24.93
CA ILE A 522 -2.05 -14.00 25.40
C ILE A 522 -2.05 -15.19 24.46
N SER A 523 -2.13 -16.40 25.00
CA SER A 523 -2.17 -17.65 24.24
C SER A 523 -2.92 -18.71 25.04
N TYR A 524 -2.98 -19.93 24.50
CA TYR A 524 -3.74 -21.00 25.10
C TYR A 524 -3.20 -22.39 24.77
N HIS A 525 -3.69 -23.38 25.52
CA HIS A 525 -3.53 -24.80 25.26
C HIS A 525 -4.89 -25.49 25.17
N TRP A 526 -5.05 -26.40 24.20
CA TRP A 526 -6.15 -27.37 24.24
C TRP A 526 -5.71 -28.63 24.97
N MET A 527 -6.56 -29.14 25.84
CA MET A 527 -6.32 -30.34 26.62
C MET A 527 -7.53 -31.27 26.60
N SER A 528 -7.27 -32.56 26.81
CA SER A 528 -8.29 -33.57 27.09
C SER A 528 -8.93 -33.35 28.47
N LYS A 529 -9.98 -34.11 28.79
CA LYS A 529 -10.59 -34.12 30.13
C LYS A 529 -9.62 -34.57 31.23
N ASP A 530 -8.63 -35.38 30.86
CA ASP A 530 -7.58 -35.88 31.75
C ASP A 530 -6.37 -34.91 31.81
N HIS A 531 -6.52 -33.68 31.29
CA HIS A 531 -5.49 -32.64 31.23
C HIS A 531 -4.24 -33.00 30.41
N GLU A 532 -4.38 -33.89 29.42
CA GLU A 532 -3.33 -34.14 28.43
C GLU A 532 -3.37 -33.11 27.31
N TYR A 533 -2.22 -32.57 26.91
CA TYR A 533 -2.14 -31.57 25.84
C TYR A 533 -2.53 -32.18 24.48
N LEU A 534 -3.55 -31.59 23.85
CA LEU A 534 -3.95 -31.85 22.48
C LEU A 534 -3.35 -30.81 21.53
N VAL A 535 -3.33 -29.55 21.95
CA VAL A 535 -2.61 -28.46 21.29
C VAL A 535 -1.84 -27.71 22.36
N PHE A 536 -0.52 -27.79 22.30
CA PHE A 536 0.34 -27.05 23.22
C PHE A 536 0.61 -25.62 22.75
N ASP A 537 0.49 -25.29 21.47
CA ASP A 537 0.88 -23.98 20.97
C ASP A 537 -0.29 -23.25 20.27
N GLY A 538 -1.08 -22.50 21.05
CA GLY A 538 -2.25 -21.75 20.57
C GLY A 538 -1.92 -20.48 19.78
N LYS A 539 -2.93 -19.86 19.15
CA LYS A 539 -2.75 -18.57 18.46
C LYS A 539 -2.33 -17.46 19.44
N ARG A 540 -1.49 -16.53 18.96
CA ARG A 540 -1.03 -15.37 19.74
C ARG A 540 -2.00 -14.21 19.62
N THR A 541 -2.43 -13.69 20.76
CA THR A 541 -3.15 -12.42 20.85
C THR A 541 -2.23 -11.38 21.49
N LYS A 542 -2.09 -10.22 20.84
CA LYS A 542 -1.23 -9.14 21.34
C LYS A 542 -1.87 -8.42 22.53
N ILE A 543 -1.06 -8.09 23.54
CA ILE A 543 -1.39 -7.23 24.68
C ILE A 543 -1.38 -5.78 24.20
N ILE A 544 -2.51 -5.35 23.64
CA ILE A 544 -2.75 -3.99 23.18
C ILE A 544 -4.10 -3.52 23.77
N PRO A 545 -4.12 -2.48 24.62
CA PRO A 545 -3.00 -1.61 25.01
C PRO A 545 -1.92 -2.30 25.86
N VAL A 546 -0.74 -1.71 25.91
CA VAL A 546 0.37 -2.12 26.81
C VAL A 546 -0.09 -2.13 28.27
N LEU A 547 0.31 -3.15 29.03
CA LEU A 547 -0.10 -3.32 30.43
C LEU A 547 1.01 -2.85 31.40
N TYR A 548 0.78 -1.71 32.06
CA TYR A 548 1.77 -1.05 32.92
C TYR A 548 1.82 -1.62 34.35
N THR A 549 2.85 -1.22 35.11
CA THR A 549 3.04 -1.54 36.54
C THR A 549 2.30 -0.57 37.48
N ASN A 550 2.05 -1.00 38.72
CA ASN A 550 1.56 -0.16 39.83
C ASN A 550 2.61 0.79 40.45
N LYS A 551 3.91 0.57 40.24
CA LYS A 551 4.93 1.44 40.83
C LYS A 551 4.90 2.82 40.15
N GLY A 552 4.49 3.84 40.90
CA GLY A 552 4.66 5.26 40.55
C GLY A 552 3.42 6.01 40.01
N LEU A 553 2.23 5.42 40.00
CA LEU A 553 1.00 6.14 39.61
C LEU A 553 -0.18 5.76 40.51
N SER A 554 -0.40 6.56 41.55
CA SER A 554 -1.68 6.71 42.23
C SER A 554 -2.60 7.66 41.45
N ILE A 555 -2.75 7.45 40.14
CA ILE A 555 -3.66 8.27 39.33
C ILE A 555 -4.77 7.35 38.79
N LYS A 556 -5.94 7.41 39.44
CA LYS A 556 -7.21 7.06 38.81
C LYS A 556 -7.45 8.10 37.71
N LEU A 557 -7.07 7.79 36.49
CA LEU A 557 -7.29 8.64 35.32
C LEU A 557 -8.72 8.42 34.82
N PHE A 558 -9.64 9.35 35.15
CA PHE A 558 -11.05 9.27 34.75
C PHE A 558 -11.68 7.87 34.98
N GLY A 559 -11.27 7.18 36.05
CA GLY A 559 -11.75 5.84 36.41
C GLY A 559 -11.00 4.64 35.80
N HIS A 560 -10.00 4.84 34.93
CA HIS A 560 -9.25 3.74 34.28
C HIS A 560 -7.90 3.48 34.97
N GLN A 561 -7.62 2.19 35.21
CA GLN A 561 -6.38 1.69 35.79
C GLN A 561 -5.41 1.28 34.68
N VAL A 562 -4.30 2.00 34.47
CA VAL A 562 -3.30 1.69 33.42
C VAL A 562 -2.61 0.33 33.59
N ASN A 563 -2.74 -0.25 34.78
CA ASN A 563 -2.22 -1.56 35.14
C ASN A 563 -3.26 -2.67 34.93
N LYS A 564 -4.41 -2.36 34.32
CA LYS A 564 -5.52 -3.26 34.07
C LYS A 564 -6.06 -3.05 32.66
N GLY A 565 -6.15 -4.11 31.87
CA GLY A 565 -6.62 -4.05 30.48
C GLY A 565 -7.63 -5.14 30.16
N THR A 566 -8.48 -4.88 29.16
CA THR A 566 -9.40 -5.86 28.58
C THR A 566 -8.91 -6.22 27.18
N TYR A 567 -8.93 -7.51 26.85
CA TYR A 567 -8.42 -8.06 25.59
C TYR A 567 -9.38 -9.12 25.05
N SER A 568 -9.52 -9.16 23.73
CA SER A 568 -10.23 -10.22 23.00
C SER A 568 -9.17 -11.17 22.43
N ALA A 569 -9.13 -12.41 22.93
CA ALA A 569 -8.21 -13.44 22.45
C ALA A 569 -8.88 -14.34 21.42
N THR A 570 -8.25 -14.41 20.25
CA THR A 570 -8.67 -15.25 19.14
C THR A 570 -8.23 -16.70 19.37
N VAL A 571 -9.17 -17.64 19.30
CA VAL A 571 -8.95 -19.07 19.53
C VAL A 571 -9.43 -19.87 18.32
N GLN A 572 -8.59 -20.81 17.88
CA GLN A 572 -8.93 -21.84 16.89
C GLN A 572 -9.42 -23.09 17.60
N SER A 573 -10.60 -23.58 17.25
CA SER A 573 -11.13 -24.86 17.76
C SER A 573 -10.47 -26.06 17.09
N LEU A 574 -10.62 -27.24 17.72
CA LEU A 574 -10.12 -28.52 17.22
C LEU A 574 -11.00 -29.06 16.08
N SER A 575 -10.45 -30.00 15.30
CA SER A 575 -11.15 -30.66 14.19
C SER A 575 -12.07 -31.80 14.63
N ASN A 576 -12.01 -32.21 15.89
CA ASN A 576 -12.81 -33.31 16.44
C ASN A 576 -13.86 -32.79 17.41
N THR A 577 -15.03 -33.42 17.39
CA THR A 577 -16.11 -33.13 18.33
C THR A 577 -15.81 -33.75 19.71
N GLY A 578 -16.34 -33.12 20.75
CA GLY A 578 -16.19 -33.57 22.13
C GLY A 578 -16.08 -32.41 23.12
N SER A 579 -15.97 -32.73 24.41
CA SER A 579 -15.73 -31.73 25.44
C SER A 579 -14.24 -31.69 25.79
N TYR A 580 -13.68 -30.48 25.77
CA TYR A 580 -12.26 -30.23 25.97
C TYR A 580 -12.03 -29.16 27.02
N VAL A 581 -10.80 -29.10 27.54
CA VAL A 581 -10.36 -28.01 28.41
C VAL A 581 -9.48 -27.08 27.60
N LEU A 582 -9.82 -25.79 27.59
CA LEU A 582 -9.02 -24.74 27.02
C LEU A 582 -8.35 -23.96 28.15
N ARG A 583 -7.03 -24.09 28.29
CA ARG A 583 -6.24 -23.32 29.25
C ARG A 583 -5.81 -22.00 28.63
N ILE A 584 -6.32 -20.89 29.12
CA ILE A 584 -5.87 -19.55 28.73
C ILE A 584 -4.72 -19.11 29.64
N THR A 585 -3.63 -18.62 29.05
CA THR A 585 -2.44 -18.14 29.78
C THR A 585 -1.71 -17.04 28.97
N LEU A 586 -0.53 -16.64 29.44
CA LEU A 586 0.40 -15.79 28.72
C LEU A 586 1.64 -16.58 28.31
N VAL A 587 2.30 -16.13 27.25
CA VAL A 587 3.60 -16.63 26.81
C VAL A 587 4.53 -15.46 26.56
N GLN A 588 5.77 -15.55 27.04
CA GLN A 588 6.86 -14.69 26.59
C GLN A 588 7.69 -15.45 25.56
N GLU A 589 7.69 -14.96 24.34
CA GLU A 589 8.34 -15.62 23.21
C GLU A 589 9.83 -15.86 23.47
N GLY A 590 10.27 -17.10 23.22
CA GLY A 590 11.65 -17.53 23.45
C GLY A 590 12.11 -17.55 24.91
N VAL A 591 11.20 -17.35 25.88
CA VAL A 591 11.52 -17.33 27.31
C VAL A 591 10.73 -18.38 28.08
N ARG A 592 9.40 -18.23 28.18
CA ARG A 592 8.55 -19.16 28.96
C ARG A 592 7.05 -18.97 28.71
N TRP A 593 6.29 -20.01 29.04
CA TRP A 593 4.86 -19.88 29.33
C TRP A 593 4.64 -19.43 30.78
N PHE A 594 3.55 -18.74 31.06
CA PHE A 594 3.27 -18.20 32.40
C PHE A 594 2.45 -19.15 33.26
N ASP A 595 1.90 -20.23 32.70
CA ASP A 595 1.16 -21.27 33.42
C ASP A 595 2.06 -22.26 34.16
N VAL A 596 3.38 -22.16 33.99
CA VAL A 596 4.38 -22.92 34.75
C VAL A 596 4.94 -22.11 35.93
N LYS A 597 5.65 -22.80 36.84
CA LYS A 597 6.37 -22.16 37.94
C LYS A 597 7.40 -21.15 37.43
N PRO A 598 7.58 -20.01 38.11
CA PRO A 598 6.96 -19.65 39.39
C PRO A 598 5.67 -18.85 39.27
N THR A 599 5.14 -18.57 38.07
CA THR A 599 3.97 -17.67 37.96
C THR A 599 2.65 -18.42 38.11
N GLU A 600 2.56 -19.63 37.53
CA GLU A 600 1.36 -20.49 37.56
C GLU A 600 0.05 -19.74 37.18
N LEU A 601 0.15 -18.84 36.19
CA LEU A 601 -0.93 -17.99 35.72
C LEU A 601 -1.71 -18.67 34.59
N TYR A 602 -2.92 -19.12 34.88
CA TYR A 602 -3.83 -19.60 33.84
C TYR A 602 -5.29 -19.60 34.33
N GLN A 603 -6.21 -19.78 33.38
CA GLN A 603 -7.59 -20.11 33.67
C GLN A 603 -8.06 -21.21 32.71
N ASP A 604 -8.59 -22.29 33.26
CA ASP A 604 -9.14 -23.41 32.49
C ASP A 604 -10.63 -23.15 32.18
N LEU A 605 -10.99 -23.33 30.91
CA LEU A 605 -12.34 -23.18 30.39
C LEU A 605 -12.81 -24.52 29.81
N TYR A 606 -14.06 -24.88 30.06
CA TYR A 606 -14.65 -26.10 29.50
C TYR A 606 -15.48 -25.73 28.28
N ILE A 607 -15.13 -26.31 27.12
CA ILE A 607 -15.76 -26.00 25.83
C ILE A 607 -16.14 -27.30 25.12
N ASP A 608 -17.38 -27.36 24.65
CA ASP A 608 -17.87 -28.41 23.78
C ASP A 608 -17.67 -28.03 22.31
N ILE A 609 -17.00 -28.89 21.56
CA ILE A 609 -16.82 -28.75 20.12
C ILE A 609 -17.85 -29.63 19.41
N ILE A 610 -18.69 -29.01 18.60
CA ILE A 610 -19.81 -29.66 17.90
C ILE A 610 -19.59 -29.65 16.39
N SER A 611 -20.26 -30.56 15.68
CA SER A 611 -20.33 -30.50 14.21
C SER A 611 -21.11 -29.25 13.77
N ASN A 612 -20.75 -28.71 12.60
CA ASN A 612 -21.49 -27.62 11.95
C ASN A 612 -22.95 -27.95 11.68
#